data_AF-A0A1F4F5H5-F1
#
_entry.id   AF-A0A1F4F5H5-F1
#
_cell.length_a   1.000
_cell.length_b   1.000
_cell.length_c   1.000
_cell.angle_alpha   90.00
_cell.angle_beta   90.00
_cell.angle_gamma   90.00
#
_symmetry.space_group_name_H-M   'P 1'
#
loop_
_entity.id
_entity.type
_entity.pdbx_description
1 polymer ?
#
loop_
_entity_poly.entity_id
_entity_poly.type
_entity_poly.pdbx_seq_one_letter_code
_entity_poly.pdbx_strand_id
1 'polypeptide(L)'
;MSSSKKLLAALTVSALLLSGCYVLPVAPDGHVYAYPGAVVPAAPAPGYPPPQAAGPMPTALHARLYPANDIATQTGVVTGTVTNMMTGKGRFQLNYRGETLTGEATRVDGDARRGVASAYGQSGSFMSCEYQMHTPTQGAGTCAFSNGAKYQVHIGS
;
A
#
# COMPACT_ATOMS: atom_id res chain seq x y z
N MET A 1 30.51 12.48 53.50
CA MET A 1 29.59 13.49 52.88
C MET A 1 30.22 14.19 51.65
N SER A 2 30.87 13.49 50.71
CA SER A 2 31.61 14.16 49.60
C SER A 2 31.17 13.79 48.17
N SER A 3 30.59 12.60 47.91
CA SER A 3 30.21 12.21 46.53
C SER A 3 28.88 12.78 46.03
N SER A 4 27.86 12.88 46.89
CA SER A 4 26.51 13.28 46.44
C SER A 4 26.42 14.77 46.06
N LYS A 5 27.19 15.64 46.74
CA LYS A 5 27.30 17.07 46.41
C LYS A 5 28.03 17.31 45.08
N LYS A 6 28.96 16.42 44.69
CA LYS A 6 29.69 16.51 43.41
C LYS A 6 28.84 16.06 42.22
N LEU A 7 27.95 15.08 42.41
CA LEU A 7 27.03 14.62 41.37
C LEU A 7 25.92 15.64 41.06
N LEU A 8 25.38 16.31 42.09
CA LEU A 8 24.36 17.36 41.90
C LEU A 8 24.93 18.61 41.21
N ALA A 9 26.19 18.97 41.47
CA ALA A 9 26.85 20.10 40.81
C ALA A 9 27.14 19.82 39.32
N ALA A 10 27.41 18.56 38.95
CA ALA A 10 27.67 18.19 37.56
C ALA A 10 26.40 18.21 36.68
N LEU A 11 25.24 17.84 37.23
CA LEU A 11 23.99 17.85 36.49
C LEU A 11 23.45 19.27 36.24
N THR A 12 23.59 20.20 37.20
CA THR A 12 23.06 21.56 37.04
C THR A 12 23.87 22.41 36.06
N VAL A 13 25.19 22.20 35.94
CA VAL A 13 26.03 22.87 34.95
C VAL A 13 25.69 22.43 33.52
N SER A 14 25.26 21.18 33.33
CA SER A 14 24.95 20.64 32.00
C SER A 14 23.63 21.19 31.42
N ALA A 15 22.66 21.53 32.26
CA ALA A 15 21.36 22.06 31.81
C ALA A 15 21.40 23.55 31.40
N LEU A 16 22.29 24.34 32.01
CA LEU A 16 22.45 25.77 31.70
C LEU A 16 23.25 26.04 30.42
N LEU A 17 24.02 25.06 29.94
CA LEU A 17 24.79 25.18 28.70
C LEU A 17 23.97 24.96 27.42
N LEU A 18 22.73 24.46 27.52
CA LEU A 18 21.86 24.25 26.35
C LEU A 18 20.85 25.38 26.10
N SER A 19 20.69 26.35 27.02
CA SER A 19 19.79 27.50 26.81
C SER A 19 20.55 28.70 26.25
N GLY A 20 21.12 28.56 25.05
CA GLY A 20 21.61 29.70 24.28
C GLY A 20 20.46 30.36 23.52
N CYS A 21 20.02 31.55 23.94
CA CYS A 21 19.10 32.35 23.14
C CYS A 21 19.85 32.87 21.90
N TYR A 22 19.60 32.25 20.74
CA TYR A 22 20.19 32.70 19.48
C TYR A 22 19.29 33.75 18.83
N VAL A 23 19.83 34.94 18.59
CA VAL A 23 19.16 35.99 17.80
C VAL A 23 19.52 35.75 16.34
N LEU A 24 18.53 35.39 15.53
CA LEU A 24 18.68 35.15 14.11
C LEU A 24 18.15 36.37 13.34
N PRO A 25 18.94 36.99 12.45
CA PRO A 25 18.45 38.08 11.63
C PRO A 25 17.38 37.54 10.67
N VAL A 26 16.17 38.08 10.80
CA VAL A 26 15.06 37.86 9.88
C VAL A 26 15.07 38.93 8.82
N ALA A 27 14.96 38.52 7.56
CA ALA A 27 14.82 39.41 6.44
C ALA A 27 13.43 40.11 6.46
N PRO A 28 13.26 41.26 5.78
CA PRO A 28 12.03 42.07 5.85
C PRO A 28 10.75 41.34 5.42
N ASP A 29 10.90 40.23 4.69
CA ASP A 29 9.91 39.28 4.20
C ASP A 29 9.64 38.10 5.16
N GLY A 30 10.32 38.06 6.32
CA GLY A 30 10.06 37.13 7.42
C GLY A 30 10.91 35.86 7.45
N HIS A 31 11.83 35.66 6.50
CA HIS A 31 12.68 34.47 6.43
C HIS A 31 14.01 34.65 7.18
N VAL A 32 14.47 33.60 7.85
CA VAL A 32 15.69 33.59 8.68
C VAL A 32 16.93 33.28 7.83
N TYR A 33 17.94 34.16 7.85
CA TYR A 33 19.21 33.94 7.16
C TYR A 33 20.23 33.19 8.02
N ALA A 34 20.67 32.00 7.58
CA ALA A 34 21.80 31.29 8.17
C ALA A 34 23.11 31.69 7.47
N TYR A 35 24.09 32.24 8.21
CA TYR A 35 25.40 32.60 7.68
C TYR A 35 26.27 31.35 7.40
N PRO A 36 27.03 31.31 6.29
CA PRO A 36 27.90 30.19 5.97
C PRO A 36 29.18 30.21 6.83
N GLY A 37 29.40 29.16 7.62
CA GLY A 37 30.61 28.95 8.42
C GLY A 37 31.82 28.48 7.59
N ALA A 38 33.02 28.78 8.11
CA ALA A 38 34.31 28.49 7.50
C ALA A 38 34.51 27.02 7.07
N VAL A 39 35.20 26.83 5.95
CA VAL A 39 35.49 25.52 5.34
C VAL A 39 36.49 24.72 6.18
N VAL A 40 35.98 23.81 7.01
CA VAL A 40 36.75 22.69 7.56
C VAL A 40 36.88 21.59 6.50
N PRO A 41 38.05 20.92 6.35
CA PRO A 41 38.15 19.76 5.47
C PRO A 41 37.15 18.70 5.93
N ALA A 42 36.21 18.36 5.07
CA ALA A 42 35.18 17.38 5.37
C ALA A 42 35.84 16.04 5.69
N ALA A 43 35.55 15.50 6.87
CA ALA A 43 35.76 14.08 7.13
C ALA A 43 34.98 13.28 6.06
N PRO A 44 35.51 12.14 5.57
CA PRO A 44 34.83 11.34 4.57
C PRO A 44 33.43 11.00 5.08
N ALA A 45 32.41 11.43 4.34
CA ALA A 45 31.04 11.15 4.67
C ALA A 45 30.85 9.63 4.82
N PRO A 46 30.12 9.13 5.85
CA PRO A 46 29.71 7.75 5.86
C PRO A 46 28.94 7.50 4.56
N GLY A 47 29.44 6.57 3.75
CA GLY A 47 28.85 6.26 2.45
C GLY A 47 27.39 5.88 2.64
N TYR A 48 26.48 6.76 2.21
CA TYR A 48 25.09 6.40 2.10
C TYR A 48 25.00 5.30 1.03
N PRO A 49 24.40 4.13 1.33
CA PRO A 49 24.16 3.14 0.30
C PRO A 49 23.34 3.80 -0.81
N PRO A 50 23.60 3.47 -2.09
CA PRO A 50 22.83 4.01 -3.20
C PRO A 50 21.34 3.72 -2.99
N PRO A 51 20.43 4.60 -3.47
CA PRO A 51 19.00 4.37 -3.38
C PRO A 51 18.69 3.00 -4.02
N GLN A 52 18.23 2.08 -3.19
CA GLN A 52 17.83 0.75 -3.65
C GLN A 52 16.64 0.93 -4.59
N ALA A 53 16.73 0.38 -5.81
CA ALA A 53 15.63 0.37 -6.75
C ALA A 53 14.39 -0.22 -6.06
N ALA A 54 13.31 0.55 -6.00
CA ALA A 54 12.05 0.08 -5.44
C ALA A 54 11.63 -1.20 -6.18
N GLY A 55 11.51 -2.30 -5.44
CA GLY A 55 11.04 -3.56 -6.00
C GLY A 55 9.61 -3.43 -6.56
N PRO A 56 9.13 -4.43 -7.32
CA PRO A 56 7.77 -4.45 -7.85
C PRO A 56 6.75 -4.24 -6.73
N MET A 57 6.05 -3.11 -6.78
CA MET A 57 5.04 -2.77 -5.78
C MET A 57 3.68 -3.37 -6.15
N PRO A 58 2.91 -3.90 -5.19
CA PRO A 58 1.56 -4.41 -5.44
C PRO A 58 0.68 -3.34 -6.09
N THR A 59 -0.04 -3.71 -7.16
CA THR A 59 -0.98 -2.81 -7.84
C THR A 59 -2.41 -3.22 -7.50
N ALA A 60 -3.16 -2.33 -6.87
CA ALA A 60 -4.59 -2.52 -6.63
C ALA A 60 -5.39 -2.10 -7.88
N LEU A 61 -6.24 -2.99 -8.36
CA LEU A 61 -7.06 -2.83 -9.56
C LEU A 61 -8.52 -2.89 -9.17
N HIS A 62 -9.34 -2.01 -9.73
CA HIS A 62 -10.78 -2.08 -9.52
C HIS A 62 -11.40 -3.12 -10.46
N ALA A 63 -12.27 -3.97 -9.93
CA ALA A 63 -13.07 -4.90 -10.70
C ALA A 63 -14.56 -4.56 -10.58
N ARG A 64 -15.25 -4.56 -11.72
CA ARG A 64 -16.72 -4.37 -11.80
C ARG A 64 -17.34 -5.62 -12.39
N LEU A 65 -18.30 -6.19 -11.67
CA LEU A 65 -19.01 -7.40 -12.02
C LEU A 65 -20.42 -7.02 -12.45
N TYR A 66 -20.74 -7.25 -13.72
CA TYR A 66 -22.07 -7.01 -14.29
C TYR A 66 -22.89 -8.30 -14.29
N PRO A 67 -24.19 -8.24 -13.93
CA PRO A 67 -25.07 -9.39 -13.97
C PRO A 67 -25.11 -10.06 -15.35
N ALA A 68 -25.03 -11.38 -15.38
CA ALA A 68 -25.16 -12.20 -16.60
C ALA A 68 -26.35 -13.16 -16.56
N ASN A 69 -27.12 -13.18 -15.46
CA ASN A 69 -28.35 -13.96 -15.32
C ASN A 69 -29.34 -13.30 -14.34
N ASP A 70 -30.59 -13.79 -14.32
CA ASP A 70 -31.67 -13.24 -13.49
C ASP A 70 -31.34 -13.21 -11.99
N ILE A 71 -30.67 -14.26 -11.49
CA ILE A 71 -30.23 -14.35 -10.09
C ILE A 71 -29.26 -13.22 -9.75
N ALA A 72 -28.30 -12.92 -10.64
CA ALA A 72 -27.36 -11.81 -10.45
C ALA A 72 -28.05 -10.44 -10.57
N THR A 73 -29.06 -10.32 -11.44
CA THR A 73 -29.81 -9.07 -11.64
C THR A 73 -30.52 -8.62 -10.36
N GLN A 74 -30.97 -9.55 -9.52
CA GLN A 74 -31.58 -9.24 -8.21
C GLN A 74 -30.65 -8.46 -7.28
N THR A 75 -29.34 -8.68 -7.41
CA THR A 75 -28.30 -8.03 -6.60
C THR A 75 -27.61 -6.87 -7.29
N GLY A 76 -27.76 -6.74 -8.61
CA GLY A 76 -27.20 -5.64 -9.39
C GLY A 76 -25.69 -5.73 -9.59
N VAL A 77 -25.06 -4.60 -9.92
CA VAL A 77 -23.62 -4.52 -10.18
C VAL A 77 -22.84 -4.67 -8.88
N VAL A 78 -21.85 -5.55 -8.89
CA VAL A 78 -20.94 -5.79 -7.77
C VAL A 78 -19.58 -5.18 -8.07
N THR A 79 -18.93 -4.57 -7.08
CA THR A 79 -17.59 -4.01 -7.22
C THR A 79 -16.62 -4.68 -6.27
N GLY A 80 -15.38 -4.86 -6.70
CA GLY A 80 -14.30 -5.42 -5.91
C GLY A 80 -12.95 -4.79 -6.23
N THR A 81 -11.96 -5.20 -5.47
CA THR A 81 -10.56 -4.83 -5.64
C THR A 81 -9.70 -6.07 -5.84
N VAL A 82 -8.84 -6.04 -6.84
CA VAL A 82 -7.87 -7.08 -7.17
C VAL A 82 -6.48 -6.51 -6.93
N THR A 83 -5.77 -7.00 -5.94
CA THR A 83 -4.38 -6.62 -5.70
C THR A 83 -3.49 -7.59 -6.46
N ASN A 84 -2.92 -7.15 -7.58
CA ASN A 84 -1.90 -7.89 -8.33
C ASN A 84 -0.55 -7.68 -7.64
N MET A 85 0.01 -8.75 -7.08
CA MET A 85 1.30 -8.70 -6.36
C MET A 85 2.50 -8.78 -7.30
N MET A 86 2.30 -8.79 -8.62
CA MET A 86 3.32 -8.95 -9.66
C MET A 86 4.13 -10.27 -9.61
N THR A 87 3.84 -11.15 -8.65
CA THR A 87 4.51 -12.46 -8.45
C THR A 87 3.73 -13.64 -9.05
N GLY A 88 2.68 -13.38 -9.83
CA GLY A 88 1.79 -14.43 -10.37
C GLY A 88 0.65 -14.81 -9.43
N LYS A 89 0.64 -14.29 -8.21
CA LYS A 89 -0.49 -14.32 -7.28
C LYS A 89 -1.09 -12.94 -7.09
N GLY A 90 -2.37 -12.91 -6.80
CA GLY A 90 -3.13 -11.73 -6.47
C GLY A 90 -4.10 -12.02 -5.34
N ARG A 91 -4.54 -10.97 -4.65
CA ARG A 91 -5.60 -11.04 -3.65
C ARG A 91 -6.83 -10.39 -4.24
N PHE A 92 -7.98 -11.03 -4.04
CA PHE A 92 -9.25 -10.52 -4.54
C PHE A 92 -10.17 -10.27 -3.36
N GLN A 93 -10.86 -9.14 -3.34
CA GLN A 93 -11.87 -8.80 -2.35
C GLN A 93 -13.08 -8.15 -3.03
N LEU A 94 -14.29 -8.60 -2.70
CA LEU A 94 -15.53 -7.94 -3.13
C LEU A 94 -16.58 -7.95 -2.04
N ASN A 95 -17.60 -7.11 -2.21
CA ASN A 95 -18.77 -7.08 -1.34
C ASN A 95 -20.00 -7.60 -2.09
N TYR A 96 -20.61 -8.69 -1.60
CA TYR A 96 -21.79 -9.31 -2.18
C TYR A 96 -22.84 -9.56 -1.11
N ARG A 97 -24.07 -9.07 -1.31
CA ARG A 97 -25.21 -9.25 -0.39
C ARG A 97 -24.92 -8.84 1.07
N GLY A 98 -24.09 -7.81 1.26
CA GLY A 98 -23.70 -7.33 2.59
C GLY A 98 -22.56 -8.12 3.24
N GLU A 99 -21.98 -9.09 2.54
CA GLU A 99 -20.84 -9.87 2.99
C GLU A 99 -19.58 -9.55 2.17
N THR A 100 -18.42 -9.54 2.81
CA THR A 100 -17.13 -9.42 2.12
C THR A 100 -16.58 -10.80 1.79
N LEU A 101 -16.43 -11.09 0.50
CA LEU A 101 -15.73 -12.27 0.02
C LEU A 101 -14.26 -11.91 -0.19
N THR A 102 -13.38 -12.73 0.37
CA THR A 102 -11.93 -12.55 0.24
C THR A 102 -11.29 -13.82 -0.30
N GLY A 103 -10.33 -13.64 -1.20
CA GLY A 103 -9.80 -14.74 -1.98
C GLY A 103 -8.44 -14.47 -2.61
N GLU A 104 -8.03 -15.41 -3.45
CA GLU A 104 -6.78 -15.39 -4.19
C GLU A 104 -7.05 -15.49 -5.68
N ALA A 105 -6.20 -14.82 -6.46
CA ALA A 105 -6.14 -14.90 -7.90
C ALA A 105 -4.78 -15.47 -8.29
N THR A 106 -4.77 -16.48 -9.16
CA THR A 106 -3.55 -17.13 -9.62
C THR A 106 -3.57 -17.21 -11.13
N ARG A 107 -2.42 -17.00 -11.78
CA ARG A 107 -2.27 -17.25 -13.21
C ARG A 107 -2.24 -18.75 -13.47
N VAL A 108 -2.84 -19.20 -14.57
CA VAL A 108 -2.82 -20.61 -14.98
C VAL A 108 -1.49 -20.90 -15.69
N ASP A 109 -0.85 -22.01 -15.36
CA ASP A 109 0.39 -22.43 -16.02
C ASP A 109 0.18 -22.61 -17.53
N GLY A 110 1.12 -22.08 -18.32
CA GLY A 110 1.08 -22.11 -19.79
C GLY A 110 0.38 -20.93 -20.46
N ASP A 111 -0.34 -20.06 -19.72
CA ASP A 111 -0.88 -18.81 -20.24
C ASP A 111 -0.75 -17.68 -19.22
N ALA A 112 0.25 -16.80 -19.43
CA ALA A 112 0.53 -15.67 -18.54
C ALA A 112 -0.61 -14.64 -18.43
N ARG A 113 -1.60 -14.69 -19.35
CA ARG A 113 -2.73 -13.78 -19.39
C ARG A 113 -3.98 -14.38 -18.76
N ARG A 114 -4.14 -15.70 -18.76
CA ARG A 114 -5.30 -16.37 -18.17
C ARG A 114 -5.08 -16.70 -16.70
N GLY A 115 -6.11 -16.53 -15.89
CA GLY A 115 -6.06 -16.79 -14.46
C GLY A 115 -7.40 -17.27 -13.91
N VAL A 116 -7.32 -17.85 -12.72
CA VAL A 116 -8.47 -18.22 -11.90
C VAL A 116 -8.43 -17.44 -10.61
N ALA A 117 -9.59 -17.03 -10.11
CA ALA A 117 -9.72 -16.39 -8.81
C ALA A 117 -10.85 -17.03 -8.01
N SER A 118 -10.58 -17.35 -6.75
CA SER A 118 -11.54 -17.98 -5.85
C SER A 118 -11.61 -17.19 -4.55
N ALA A 119 -12.81 -16.92 -4.07
CA ALA A 119 -13.02 -16.20 -2.82
C ALA A 119 -14.15 -16.82 -2.00
N TYR A 120 -14.07 -16.63 -0.69
CA TYR A 120 -15.04 -17.16 0.27
C TYR A 120 -15.45 -16.08 1.27
N GLY A 121 -16.70 -16.17 1.73
CA GLY A 121 -17.27 -15.39 2.82
C GLY A 121 -17.32 -16.18 4.13
N GLN A 122 -17.59 -15.48 5.23
CA GLN A 122 -17.76 -16.04 6.57
C GLN A 122 -19.03 -16.91 6.70
N SER A 123 -20.04 -16.67 5.86
CA SER A 123 -21.28 -17.45 5.78
C SER A 123 -21.13 -18.77 5.02
N GLY A 124 -19.95 -19.05 4.46
CA GLY A 124 -19.71 -20.17 3.56
C GLY A 124 -20.11 -19.89 2.10
N SER A 125 -20.50 -18.65 1.78
CA SER A 125 -20.62 -18.20 0.40
C SER A 125 -19.27 -18.30 -0.31
N PHE A 126 -19.28 -18.70 -1.58
CA PHE A 126 -18.07 -18.79 -2.37
C PHE A 126 -18.29 -18.27 -3.78
N MET A 127 -17.20 -17.90 -4.43
CA MET A 127 -17.21 -17.61 -5.85
C MET A 127 -15.95 -18.17 -6.52
N SER A 128 -16.08 -18.47 -7.80
CA SER A 128 -14.98 -18.83 -8.70
C SER A 128 -15.08 -17.98 -9.96
N CYS A 129 -13.96 -17.40 -10.37
CA CYS A 129 -13.84 -16.56 -11.54
C CYS A 129 -12.75 -17.07 -12.46
N GLU A 130 -13.05 -17.11 -13.75
CA GLU A 130 -12.06 -17.27 -14.81
C GLU A 130 -11.88 -15.92 -15.48
N TYR A 131 -10.64 -15.46 -15.60
CA TYR A 131 -10.34 -14.17 -16.21
C TYR A 131 -9.16 -14.26 -17.17
N GLN A 132 -9.14 -13.33 -18.13
CA GLN A 132 -8.02 -13.12 -19.04
C GLN A 132 -7.63 -11.64 -19.02
N MET A 133 -6.35 -11.39 -18.76
CA MET A 133 -5.74 -10.06 -18.79
C MET A 133 -5.35 -9.70 -20.22
N HIS A 134 -5.88 -8.60 -20.73
CA HIS A 134 -5.46 -8.03 -22.01
C HIS A 134 -4.20 -7.16 -21.86
N THR A 135 -4.09 -6.44 -20.75
CA THR A 135 -2.91 -5.65 -20.35
C THR A 135 -2.51 -5.99 -18.91
N PRO A 136 -1.39 -5.50 -18.37
CA PRO A 136 -1.03 -5.70 -16.98
C PRO A 136 -2.06 -5.18 -15.97
N THR A 137 -2.91 -4.24 -16.40
CA THR A 137 -3.91 -3.57 -15.56
C THR A 137 -5.35 -3.74 -16.02
N GLN A 138 -5.59 -4.32 -17.19
CA GLN A 138 -6.93 -4.48 -17.76
C GLN A 138 -7.19 -5.91 -18.19
N GLY A 139 -8.41 -6.39 -17.93
CA GLY A 139 -8.84 -7.73 -18.27
C GLY A 139 -10.34 -7.90 -18.19
N ALA A 140 -10.82 -9.06 -18.63
CA ALA A 140 -12.22 -9.44 -18.55
C ALA A 140 -12.36 -10.93 -18.24
N GLY A 141 -13.53 -11.34 -17.78
CA GLY A 141 -13.78 -12.73 -17.41
C GLY A 141 -15.21 -13.00 -16.96
N THR A 142 -15.42 -14.18 -16.39
CA THR A 142 -16.72 -14.58 -15.85
C THR A 142 -16.57 -15.15 -14.44
N CYS A 143 -17.50 -14.80 -13.56
CA CYS A 143 -17.57 -15.27 -12.19
C CYS A 143 -18.87 -16.03 -11.94
N ALA A 144 -18.78 -17.15 -11.22
CA ALA A 144 -19.90 -17.94 -10.73
C ALA A 144 -19.89 -17.94 -9.19
N PHE A 145 -21.05 -17.70 -8.60
CA PHE A 145 -21.26 -17.68 -7.15
C PHE A 145 -21.95 -18.97 -6.68
N SER A 146 -21.80 -19.28 -5.40
CA SER A 146 -22.39 -20.46 -4.75
C SER A 146 -23.90 -20.58 -4.86
N ASN A 147 -24.61 -19.45 -5.04
CA ASN A 147 -26.06 -19.41 -5.25
C ASN A 147 -26.49 -19.51 -6.72
N GLY A 148 -25.57 -19.78 -7.64
CA GLY A 148 -25.85 -19.85 -9.09
C GLY A 148 -25.89 -18.49 -9.80
N ALA A 149 -25.58 -17.38 -9.11
CA ALA A 149 -25.43 -16.09 -9.77
C ALA A 149 -24.20 -16.08 -10.68
N LYS A 150 -24.35 -15.55 -11.89
CA LYS A 150 -23.30 -15.42 -12.90
C LYS A 150 -23.04 -13.97 -13.22
N TYR A 151 -21.77 -13.59 -13.29
CA TYR A 151 -21.33 -12.23 -13.53
C TYR A 151 -20.27 -12.18 -14.62
N GLN A 152 -20.30 -11.14 -15.44
CA GLN A 152 -19.21 -10.70 -16.31
C GLN A 152 -18.31 -9.75 -15.52
N VAL A 153 -17.03 -10.09 -15.36
CA VAL A 153 -16.06 -9.24 -14.65
C VAL A 153 -15.25 -8.42 -15.64
N HIS A 154 -15.08 -7.14 -15.33
CA HIS A 154 -14.15 -6.23 -15.99
C HIS A 154 -13.14 -5.76 -14.95
N ILE A 155 -11.87 -5.99 -15.21
CA ILE A 155 -10.75 -5.66 -14.34
C ILE A 155 -10.06 -4.44 -14.95
N GLY A 156 -9.83 -3.42 -14.12
CA GLY A 156 -9.20 -2.17 -14.53
C GLY A 156 -10.12 -1.23 -15.30
N SER A 157 -9.58 -0.03 -15.52
CA SER A 157 -10.11 1.02 -16.40
C SER A 157 -8.96 1.58 -17.24
#